data_AF-A0A452GM47-F1
#
_entry.id   AF-A0A452GM47-F1
#
_cell.length_a   1.000
_cell.length_b   1.000
_cell.length_c   1.000
_cell.angle_alpha   90.00
_cell.angle_beta   90.00
_cell.angle_gamma   90.00
#
_symmetry.space_group_name_H-M   'P 1'
#
loop_
_entity.id
_entity.type
_entity.pdbx_description
1 polymer ?
#
loop_
_entity_poly.entity_id
_entity_poly.type
_entity_poly.pdbx_seq_one_letter_code
_entity_poly.pdbx_strand_id
1 'polypeptide(L)'
;LKKKSCVRQKKQQINSLHQKIRENELRAQHARLSHLVNCEESYVTNLQHSQYENTSLQAPFSERSVSHCEELEQKLASVENKEMQLNEFLKQISNKSSEEKKKMEEKLKTRDRYINSLKKKCQKESEQNKDKQRRIETLEKYLADLPTLDDVERQSKQLHILEEKNKQLQETVTDLEKKLGETRTQCREKELQLVCQKKKEKDLVTTVQSLQQKVEKCLEDGIRLPMLDTKQLQSENECLKEKNERARKVSTYSCFYSIQSMEEKLLQGKLTMQKMTNETEEKERHIQQLNKTLLENQRLMEENAFLREQICQMEQSRQPVSEKMPVADQLFKEMSHCLFDLKALCSILTQRAQGKEPNLSLLLGIRSMSCSAEENENYHSTETLTKKLSGVCQLRKDIDELRTIISDRYAQDMGDNCITQ
;
A
#
# COMPACT_ATOMS: atom_id res chain seq x y z
N LEU A 1 -9.92 -33.71 3.10
CA LEU A 1 -11.17 -34.43 2.72
C LEU A 1 -12.01 -33.69 1.66
N LYS A 2 -12.33 -32.39 1.83
CA LYS A 2 -13.13 -31.59 0.87
C LYS A 2 -12.58 -31.50 -0.57
N LYS A 3 -11.26 -31.31 -0.75
CA LYS A 3 -10.61 -31.29 -2.09
C LYS A 3 -10.76 -32.61 -2.86
N LYS A 4 -10.66 -33.76 -2.19
CA LYS A 4 -10.82 -35.09 -2.83
C LYS A 4 -12.26 -35.35 -3.29
N SER A 5 -13.26 -34.87 -2.53
CA SER A 5 -14.68 -34.96 -2.90
C SER A 5 -15.01 -34.08 -4.12
N CYS A 6 -14.50 -32.84 -4.15
CA CYS A 6 -14.69 -31.93 -5.29
C CYS A 6 -14.07 -32.48 -6.59
N VAL A 7 -12.85 -33.05 -6.52
CA VAL A 7 -12.20 -33.67 -7.69
C VAL A 7 -13.01 -34.87 -8.20
N ARG A 8 -13.57 -35.70 -7.30
CA ARG A 8 -14.43 -36.84 -7.69
C ARG A 8 -15.72 -36.37 -8.38
N GLN A 9 -16.34 -35.32 -7.88
CA GLN A 9 -17.56 -34.74 -8.46
C GLN A 9 -17.30 -34.14 -9.84
N LYS A 10 -16.19 -33.41 -10.03
CA LYS A 10 -15.78 -32.90 -11.35
C LYS A 10 -15.45 -34.02 -12.33
N LYS A 11 -14.80 -35.10 -11.88
CA LYS A 11 -14.52 -36.28 -12.72
C LYS A 11 -15.80 -36.98 -13.18
N GLN A 12 -16.81 -37.11 -12.31
CA GLN A 12 -18.13 -37.64 -12.70
C GLN A 12 -18.85 -36.74 -13.71
N GLN A 13 -18.78 -35.42 -13.53
CA GLN A 13 -19.39 -34.46 -14.45
C GLN A 13 -18.75 -34.52 -15.85
N ILE A 14 -17.43 -34.63 -15.92
CA ILE A 14 -16.69 -34.80 -17.19
C ILE A 14 -17.08 -36.10 -17.88
N ASN A 15 -17.18 -37.22 -17.16
CA ASN A 15 -17.58 -38.50 -17.75
C ASN A 15 -19.01 -38.47 -18.31
N SER A 16 -19.94 -37.81 -17.62
CA SER A 16 -21.31 -37.62 -18.11
C SER A 16 -21.36 -36.78 -19.40
N LEU A 17 -20.56 -35.71 -19.47
CA LEU A 17 -20.47 -34.87 -20.66
C LEU A 17 -19.87 -35.64 -21.85
N HIS A 18 -18.81 -36.43 -21.64
CA HIS A 18 -18.24 -37.27 -22.71
C HIS A 18 -19.24 -38.29 -23.27
N GLN A 19 -20.11 -38.84 -22.43
CA GLN A 19 -21.15 -39.76 -22.89
C GLN A 19 -22.19 -39.04 -23.75
N LYS A 20 -22.65 -37.85 -23.32
CA LYS A 20 -23.58 -37.02 -24.10
C LYS A 20 -23.02 -36.57 -25.45
N ILE A 21 -21.71 -36.27 -25.51
CA ILE A 21 -21.04 -35.90 -26.77
C ILE A 21 -21.07 -37.08 -27.74
N ARG A 22 -20.71 -38.30 -27.29
CA ARG A 22 -20.76 -39.50 -28.13
C ARG A 22 -22.17 -39.81 -28.65
N GLU A 23 -23.20 -39.66 -27.81
CA GLU A 23 -24.59 -39.84 -28.22
C GLU A 23 -25.04 -38.79 -29.25
N ASN A 24 -24.57 -37.54 -29.10
CA ASN A 24 -24.86 -36.47 -30.06
C ASN A 24 -24.16 -36.69 -31.40
N GLU A 25 -22.90 -37.13 -31.39
CA GLU A 25 -22.14 -37.49 -32.59
C GLU A 25 -22.83 -38.63 -33.38
N LEU A 26 -23.30 -39.67 -32.69
CA LEU A 26 -24.09 -40.74 -33.31
C LEU A 26 -25.40 -40.21 -33.92
N ARG A 27 -26.09 -39.32 -33.22
CA ARG A 27 -27.33 -38.69 -33.72
C ARG A 27 -27.07 -37.82 -34.95
N ALA A 28 -25.98 -37.06 -34.96
CA ALA A 28 -25.56 -36.24 -36.09
C ALA A 28 -25.19 -37.10 -37.30
N GLN A 29 -24.49 -38.22 -37.09
CA GLN A 29 -24.19 -39.18 -38.15
C GLN A 29 -25.47 -39.79 -38.75
N HIS A 30 -26.44 -40.18 -37.92
CA HIS A 30 -27.74 -40.68 -38.38
C HIS A 30 -28.51 -39.63 -39.20
N ALA A 31 -28.52 -38.36 -38.77
CA ALA A 31 -29.18 -37.28 -39.50
C ALA A 31 -28.53 -37.03 -40.88
N ARG A 32 -27.19 -37.12 -40.96
CA ARG A 32 -26.46 -36.97 -42.23
C ARG A 32 -26.75 -38.11 -43.21
N LEU A 33 -26.83 -39.35 -42.73
CA LEU A 33 -27.16 -40.50 -43.57
C LEU A 33 -28.63 -40.47 -44.02
N SER A 34 -29.55 -40.08 -43.13
CA SER A 34 -30.98 -39.96 -43.48
C SER A 34 -31.25 -38.89 -44.55
N HIS A 35 -30.46 -37.81 -44.59
CA HIS A 35 -30.56 -36.80 -45.65
C HIS A 35 -30.03 -37.28 -46.99
N LEU A 36 -29.04 -38.18 -47.00
CA LEU A 36 -28.46 -38.71 -48.23
C LEU A 36 -29.45 -39.67 -48.93
N VAL A 37 -30.16 -40.50 -48.14
CA VAL A 37 -31.13 -41.48 -48.66
C VAL A 37 -32.36 -40.80 -49.29
N ASN A 38 -32.81 -39.65 -48.78
CA ASN A 38 -33.98 -38.95 -49.32
C ASN A 38 -33.71 -38.10 -50.57
N CYS A 39 -32.45 -37.82 -50.92
CA CYS A 39 -32.12 -37.02 -52.10
C CYS A 39 -32.02 -37.84 -53.39
N GLU A 40 -31.55 -39.09 -53.33
CA GLU A 40 -31.35 -39.92 -54.54
C GLU A 40 -32.67 -40.37 -55.18
N GLU A 41 -33.75 -40.54 -54.40
CA GLU A 41 -35.03 -41.07 -54.89
C GLU A 41 -35.85 -40.05 -55.71
N SER A 42 -35.62 -38.75 -55.52
CA SER A 42 -36.35 -37.66 -56.21
C SER A 42 -35.80 -37.30 -57.60
N TYR A 43 -34.56 -37.65 -57.91
CA TYR A 43 -33.97 -37.36 -59.24
C TYR A 43 -34.25 -38.46 -60.27
N VAL A 44 -34.51 -39.69 -59.83
CA VAL A 44 -34.80 -40.82 -60.74
C VAL A 44 -36.23 -40.77 -61.28
N THR A 45 -37.19 -40.23 -60.51
CA THR A 45 -38.60 -40.12 -60.93
C THR A 45 -38.85 -39.01 -61.96
N ASN A 46 -38.07 -37.92 -61.95
CA ASN A 46 -38.29 -36.77 -62.85
C ASN A 46 -37.68 -36.95 -64.24
N LEU A 47 -36.69 -37.84 -64.43
CA LEU A 47 -36.07 -38.07 -65.73
C LEU A 47 -36.89 -39.04 -66.61
N GLN A 48 -37.78 -39.83 -66.02
CA GLN A 48 -38.60 -40.83 -66.73
C GLN A 48 -39.85 -40.22 -67.40
N HIS A 49 -40.26 -38.99 -67.06
CA HIS A 49 -41.48 -38.35 -67.59
C HIS A 49 -41.27 -37.43 -68.81
N SER A 50 -40.02 -37.17 -69.24
CA SER A 50 -39.73 -36.19 -70.30
C SER A 50 -39.45 -36.80 -71.69
N GLN A 51 -39.66 -38.11 -71.89
CA GLN A 51 -39.37 -38.80 -73.16
C GLN A 51 -40.59 -39.35 -73.93
N TYR A 52 -41.82 -39.00 -73.54
CA TYR A 52 -43.02 -39.35 -74.31
C TYR A 52 -43.86 -38.11 -74.58
N GLU A 53 -43.55 -37.41 -75.67
CA GLU A 53 -44.52 -36.65 -76.50
C GLU A 53 -43.75 -35.90 -77.59
N ASN A 54 -43.57 -36.53 -78.75
CA ASN A 54 -43.35 -35.86 -80.03
C ASN A 54 -43.60 -36.89 -81.15
N THR A 55 -44.86 -37.14 -81.45
CA THR A 55 -45.26 -37.84 -82.68
C THR A 55 -46.62 -37.32 -83.13
N SER A 56 -46.73 -37.05 -84.44
CA SER A 56 -47.92 -36.62 -85.21
C SER A 56 -48.22 -35.10 -85.10
N LEU A 57 -48.47 -34.34 -86.17
CA LEU A 57 -49.17 -34.63 -87.43
C LEU A 57 -48.64 -33.78 -88.60
N GLN A 58 -48.60 -34.43 -89.76
CA GLN A 58 -48.47 -33.85 -91.09
C GLN A 58 -49.89 -33.54 -91.61
N ALA A 59 -50.18 -32.34 -92.11
CA ALA A 59 -51.36 -32.07 -92.93
C ALA A 59 -51.12 -30.89 -93.90
N PRO A 60 -51.65 -30.93 -95.15
CA PRO A 60 -51.26 -30.05 -96.24
C PRO A 60 -52.12 -28.77 -96.32
N PHE A 61 -51.54 -27.74 -96.93
CA PHE A 61 -52.14 -26.43 -97.23
C PHE A 61 -53.38 -26.53 -98.12
N SER A 62 -54.39 -25.68 -97.88
CA SER A 62 -55.21 -25.11 -98.96
C SER A 62 -55.94 -23.83 -98.54
N GLU A 63 -55.65 -22.76 -99.28
CA GLU A 63 -56.43 -21.54 -99.54
C GLU A 63 -57.30 -20.94 -98.41
N ARG A 64 -56.73 -19.94 -97.72
CA ARG A 64 -57.52 -18.85 -97.14
C ARG A 64 -56.75 -17.53 -97.20
N SER A 65 -57.18 -16.68 -98.14
CA SER A 65 -57.18 -15.21 -98.16
C SER A 65 -55.96 -14.43 -97.62
N VAL A 66 -55.47 -13.47 -98.41
CA VAL A 66 -54.45 -12.45 -98.05
C VAL A 66 -54.68 -11.81 -96.67
N SER A 67 -55.94 -11.68 -96.23
CA SER A 67 -56.32 -11.20 -94.90
C SER A 67 -55.90 -12.09 -93.73
N HIS A 68 -55.71 -13.41 -93.92
CA HIS A 68 -55.23 -14.33 -92.88
C HIS A 68 -53.70 -14.22 -92.71
N CYS A 69 -52.97 -13.86 -93.76
CA CYS A 69 -51.53 -13.64 -93.70
C CYS A 69 -51.20 -12.36 -92.90
N GLU A 70 -51.94 -11.29 -93.18
CA GLU A 70 -51.84 -10.01 -92.45
C GLU A 70 -52.21 -10.16 -90.95
N GLU A 71 -53.23 -10.96 -90.61
CA GLU A 71 -53.57 -11.25 -89.21
C GLU A 71 -52.47 -12.05 -88.49
N LEU A 72 -51.79 -12.97 -89.17
CA LEU A 72 -50.69 -13.73 -88.60
C LEU A 72 -49.46 -12.83 -88.40
N GLU A 73 -49.13 -11.97 -89.36
CA GLU A 73 -48.05 -10.99 -89.22
C GLU A 73 -48.32 -10.00 -88.07
N GLN A 74 -49.56 -9.51 -87.93
CA GLN A 74 -49.93 -8.62 -86.82
C GLN A 74 -49.86 -9.34 -85.46
N LYS A 75 -50.24 -10.62 -85.39
CA LYS A 75 -50.08 -11.46 -84.19
C LYS A 75 -48.61 -11.73 -83.88
N LEU A 76 -47.78 -11.98 -84.89
CA LEU A 76 -46.34 -12.22 -84.74
C LEU A 76 -45.64 -10.95 -84.23
N ALA A 77 -45.93 -9.79 -84.82
CA ALA A 77 -45.47 -8.49 -84.32
C ALA A 77 -45.98 -8.19 -82.89
N SER A 78 -47.20 -8.62 -82.53
CA SER A 78 -47.70 -8.51 -81.15
C SER A 78 -46.93 -9.40 -80.18
N VAL A 79 -46.58 -10.62 -80.59
CA VAL A 79 -45.79 -11.57 -79.80
C VAL A 79 -44.35 -11.08 -79.65
N GLU A 80 -43.70 -10.60 -80.71
CA GLU A 80 -42.36 -10.02 -80.67
C GLU A 80 -42.30 -8.79 -79.76
N ASN A 81 -43.31 -7.92 -79.80
CA ASN A 81 -43.40 -6.80 -78.86
C ASN A 81 -43.56 -7.26 -77.40
N LYS A 82 -44.37 -8.30 -77.14
CA LYS A 82 -44.52 -8.88 -75.80
C LYS A 82 -43.24 -9.59 -75.33
N GLU A 83 -42.50 -10.23 -76.23
CA GLU A 83 -41.21 -10.85 -75.95
C GLU A 83 -40.16 -9.79 -75.61
N MET A 84 -40.12 -8.68 -76.36
CA MET A 84 -39.25 -7.53 -76.07
C MET A 84 -39.56 -6.96 -74.68
N GLN A 85 -40.84 -6.75 -74.35
CA GLN A 85 -41.28 -6.29 -73.04
C GLN A 85 -40.91 -7.26 -71.91
N LEU A 86 -41.08 -8.57 -72.13
CA LEU A 86 -40.69 -9.60 -71.15
C LEU A 86 -39.17 -9.63 -70.95
N ASN A 87 -38.38 -9.51 -72.02
CA ASN A 87 -36.93 -9.44 -71.94
C ASN A 87 -36.45 -8.20 -71.19
N GLU A 88 -37.06 -7.04 -71.43
CA GLU A 88 -36.78 -5.82 -70.66
C GLU A 88 -37.11 -6.00 -69.17
N PHE A 89 -38.26 -6.59 -68.87
CA PHE A 89 -38.67 -6.88 -67.49
C PHE A 89 -37.73 -7.88 -66.79
N LEU A 90 -37.33 -8.96 -67.46
CA LEU A 90 -36.36 -9.92 -66.95
C LEU A 90 -34.99 -9.27 -66.71
N LYS A 91 -34.55 -8.41 -67.63
CA LYS A 91 -33.31 -7.64 -67.47
C LYS A 91 -33.38 -6.69 -66.27
N GLN A 92 -34.53 -6.03 -66.06
CA GLN A 92 -34.76 -5.18 -64.90
C GLN A 92 -34.72 -5.97 -63.58
N ILE A 93 -35.39 -7.14 -63.52
CA ILE A 93 -35.36 -8.02 -62.35
C ILE A 93 -33.94 -8.53 -62.08
N SER A 94 -33.23 -8.98 -63.12
CA SER A 94 -31.85 -9.49 -63.01
C SER A 94 -30.90 -8.41 -62.50
N ASN A 95 -30.99 -7.18 -63.04
CA ASN A 95 -30.18 -6.05 -62.59
C ASN A 95 -30.49 -5.68 -61.13
N LYS A 96 -31.77 -5.60 -60.74
CA LYS A 96 -32.19 -5.31 -59.37
C LYS A 96 -31.67 -6.36 -58.37
N SER A 97 -31.80 -7.64 -58.71
CA SER A 97 -31.28 -8.76 -57.90
C SER A 97 -29.75 -8.71 -57.78
N SER A 98 -29.06 -8.41 -58.89
CA SER A 98 -27.59 -8.25 -58.90
C SER A 98 -27.12 -7.10 -57.99
N GLU A 99 -27.81 -5.96 -58.01
CA GLU A 99 -27.51 -4.84 -57.11
C GLU A 99 -27.79 -5.17 -55.64
N GLU A 100 -28.90 -5.83 -55.32
CA GLU A 100 -29.21 -6.28 -53.97
C GLU A 100 -28.17 -7.27 -53.44
N LYS A 101 -27.71 -8.20 -54.30
CA LYS A 101 -26.61 -9.12 -53.98
C LYS A 101 -25.32 -8.36 -53.67
N LYS A 102 -24.92 -7.39 -54.51
CA LYS A 102 -23.72 -6.55 -54.26
C LYS A 102 -23.83 -5.79 -52.94
N LYS A 103 -24.98 -5.19 -52.64
CA LYS A 103 -25.24 -4.50 -51.36
C LYS A 103 -25.10 -5.45 -50.17
N MET A 104 -25.58 -6.68 -50.29
CA MET A 104 -25.43 -7.69 -49.23
C MET A 104 -23.99 -8.16 -49.06
N GLU A 105 -23.24 -8.35 -50.15
CA GLU A 105 -21.82 -8.68 -50.10
C GLU A 105 -20.99 -7.59 -49.40
N GLU A 106 -21.27 -6.31 -49.66
CA GLU A 106 -20.62 -5.19 -48.97
C GLU A 106 -20.95 -5.14 -47.47
N LYS A 107 -22.21 -5.40 -47.12
CA LYS A 107 -22.65 -5.54 -45.71
C LYS A 107 -21.96 -6.71 -45.00
N LEU A 108 -21.70 -7.82 -45.69
CA LEU A 108 -20.92 -8.92 -45.13
C LEU A 108 -19.45 -8.54 -44.95
N LYS A 109 -18.81 -7.92 -45.97
CA LYS A 109 -17.43 -7.44 -45.87
C LYS A 109 -17.21 -6.43 -44.75
N THR A 110 -18.18 -5.56 -44.47
CA THR A 110 -18.11 -4.62 -43.33
C THR A 110 -18.25 -5.34 -41.99
N ARG A 111 -19.18 -6.30 -41.88
CA ARG A 111 -19.33 -7.15 -40.68
C ARG A 111 -18.08 -7.99 -40.42
N ASP A 112 -17.48 -8.59 -41.43
CA ASP A 112 -16.25 -9.38 -41.28
C ASP A 112 -15.08 -8.53 -40.79
N ARG A 113 -14.94 -7.30 -41.32
CA ARG A 113 -13.96 -6.33 -40.80
C ARG A 113 -14.22 -5.99 -39.34
N TYR A 114 -15.48 -5.76 -38.96
CA TYR A 114 -15.84 -5.49 -37.57
C TYR A 114 -15.54 -6.67 -36.65
N ILE A 115 -15.93 -7.89 -37.03
CA ILE A 115 -15.64 -9.13 -36.29
C ILE A 115 -14.13 -9.29 -36.11
N ASN A 116 -13.33 -9.08 -37.15
CA ASN A 116 -11.87 -9.16 -37.07
C ASN A 116 -11.28 -8.09 -36.13
N SER A 117 -11.85 -6.88 -36.12
CA SER A 117 -11.44 -5.83 -35.18
C SER A 117 -11.75 -6.20 -33.72
N LEU A 118 -12.92 -6.81 -33.47
CA LEU A 118 -13.31 -7.28 -32.14
C LEU A 118 -12.42 -8.44 -31.67
N LYS A 119 -12.12 -9.40 -32.55
CA LYS A 119 -11.18 -10.49 -32.24
C LYS A 119 -9.81 -9.95 -31.82
N LYS A 120 -9.29 -8.95 -32.55
CA LYS A 120 -8.03 -8.29 -32.19
C LYS A 120 -8.10 -7.56 -30.85
N LYS A 121 -9.21 -6.87 -30.54
CA LYS A 121 -9.41 -6.22 -29.24
C LYS A 121 -9.46 -7.24 -28.10
N CYS A 122 -10.25 -8.30 -28.25
CA CYS A 122 -10.37 -9.39 -27.28
C CYS A 122 -9.03 -10.09 -27.03
N GLN A 123 -8.22 -10.29 -28.06
CA GLN A 123 -6.88 -10.87 -27.93
C GLN A 123 -5.94 -9.96 -27.12
N LYS A 124 -5.90 -8.67 -27.44
CA LYS A 124 -5.08 -7.69 -26.69
C LYS A 124 -5.49 -7.60 -25.22
N GLU A 125 -6.80 -7.60 -24.95
CA GLU A 125 -7.32 -7.57 -23.59
C GLU A 125 -6.96 -8.85 -22.81
N SER A 126 -7.03 -10.02 -23.47
CA SER A 126 -6.59 -11.30 -22.89
C SER A 126 -5.09 -11.31 -22.55
N GLU A 127 -4.24 -10.76 -23.43
CA GLU A 127 -2.81 -10.60 -23.18
C GLU A 127 -2.53 -9.67 -22.00
N GLN A 128 -3.18 -8.49 -21.96
CA GLN A 128 -3.07 -7.57 -20.84
C GLN A 128 -3.53 -8.20 -19.53
N ASN A 129 -4.58 -9.02 -19.55
CA ASN A 129 -5.07 -9.68 -18.36
C ASN A 129 -4.08 -10.74 -17.84
N LYS A 130 -3.41 -11.47 -18.74
CA LYS A 130 -2.31 -12.40 -18.37
C LYS A 130 -1.12 -11.67 -17.77
N ASP A 131 -0.78 -10.47 -18.27
CA ASP A 131 0.30 -9.66 -17.70
C ASP A 131 -0.05 -9.13 -16.31
N LYS A 132 -1.29 -8.66 -16.12
CA LYS A 132 -1.81 -8.29 -14.80
C LYS A 132 -1.78 -9.47 -13.83
N GLN A 133 -2.18 -10.65 -14.28
CA GLN A 133 -2.14 -11.86 -13.46
C GLN A 133 -0.71 -12.24 -13.05
N ARG A 134 0.25 -12.21 -13.99
CA ARG A 134 1.67 -12.41 -13.68
C ARG A 134 2.21 -11.38 -12.70
N ARG A 135 1.76 -10.12 -12.79
CA ARG A 135 2.13 -9.05 -11.86
C ARG A 135 1.57 -9.31 -10.47
N ILE A 136 0.31 -9.74 -10.36
CA ILE A 136 -0.31 -10.13 -9.09
C ILE A 136 0.47 -11.28 -8.44
N GLU A 137 0.73 -12.36 -9.17
CA GLU A 137 1.49 -13.51 -8.66
C GLU A 137 2.89 -13.12 -8.16
N THR A 138 3.55 -12.21 -8.87
CA THR A 138 4.85 -11.66 -8.45
C THR A 138 4.73 -10.88 -7.15
N LEU A 139 3.70 -10.03 -7.02
CA LEU A 139 3.45 -9.26 -5.80
C LEU A 139 3.08 -10.18 -4.62
N GLU A 140 2.25 -11.21 -4.86
CA GLU A 140 1.89 -12.21 -3.85
C GLU A 140 3.14 -12.94 -3.32
N LYS A 141 4.09 -13.27 -4.20
CA LYS A 141 5.36 -13.85 -3.78
C LYS A 141 6.18 -12.89 -2.91
N TYR A 142 6.31 -11.63 -3.31
CA TYR A 142 7.00 -10.63 -2.49
C TYR A 142 6.33 -10.43 -1.13
N LEU A 143 5.00 -10.39 -1.09
CA LEU A 143 4.25 -10.26 0.16
C LEU A 143 4.41 -11.50 1.06
N ALA A 144 4.56 -12.69 0.49
CA ALA A 144 4.81 -13.92 1.25
C ALA A 144 6.22 -13.97 1.87
N ASP A 145 7.21 -13.30 1.26
CA ASP A 145 8.58 -13.24 1.76
C ASP A 145 8.76 -12.17 2.86
N LEU A 146 7.77 -11.28 3.06
CA LEU A 146 7.82 -10.29 4.13
C LEU A 146 7.52 -10.94 5.50
N PRO A 147 8.15 -10.45 6.59
CA PRO A 147 7.84 -10.91 7.94
C PRO A 147 6.36 -10.75 8.22
N THR A 148 5.73 -11.77 8.79
CA THR A 148 4.33 -11.65 9.19
C THR A 148 4.22 -10.79 10.45
N LEU A 149 3.05 -10.19 10.67
CA LEU A 149 2.77 -9.42 11.89
C LEU A 149 3.07 -10.25 13.15
N ASP A 150 2.72 -11.54 13.13
CA ASP A 150 2.97 -12.48 14.22
C ASP A 150 4.48 -12.72 14.45
N ASP A 151 5.29 -12.75 13.39
CA ASP A 151 6.76 -12.82 13.51
C ASP A 151 7.33 -11.55 14.15
N VAL A 152 6.84 -10.38 13.75
CA VAL A 152 7.24 -9.10 14.33
C VAL A 152 6.83 -9.01 15.81
N GLU A 153 5.61 -9.43 16.16
CA GLU A 153 5.16 -9.49 17.55
C GLU A 153 6.00 -10.46 18.39
N ARG A 154 6.36 -11.63 17.84
CA ARG A 154 7.22 -12.60 18.51
C ARG A 154 8.61 -12.04 18.75
N GLN A 155 9.19 -11.37 17.75
CA GLN A 155 10.48 -10.70 17.88
C GLN A 155 10.43 -9.56 18.90
N SER A 156 9.38 -8.75 18.89
CA SER A 156 9.17 -7.67 19.86
C SER A 156 9.05 -8.19 21.29
N LYS A 157 8.27 -9.26 21.52
CA LYS A 157 8.18 -9.94 22.83
C LYS A 157 9.54 -10.48 23.27
N GLN A 158 10.31 -11.08 22.37
CA GLN A 158 11.65 -11.58 22.68
C GLN A 158 12.63 -10.46 23.01
N LEU A 159 12.58 -9.33 22.29
CA LEU A 159 13.37 -8.14 22.59
C LEU A 159 13.03 -7.57 23.96
N HIS A 160 11.74 -7.43 24.29
CA HIS A 160 11.31 -6.96 25.60
C HIS A 160 11.85 -7.85 26.74
N ILE A 161 11.81 -9.18 26.58
CA ILE A 161 12.36 -10.11 27.58
C ILE A 161 13.88 -9.92 27.72
N LEU A 162 14.60 -9.69 26.63
CA LEU A 162 16.05 -9.45 26.66
C LEU A 162 16.39 -8.10 27.27
N GLU A 163 15.63 -7.05 26.98
CA GLU A 163 15.78 -5.72 27.58
C GLU A 163 15.56 -5.76 29.09
N GLU A 164 14.51 -6.46 29.54
CA GLU A 164 14.24 -6.62 30.97
C GLU A 164 15.36 -7.40 31.68
N LYS A 165 15.87 -8.47 31.07
CA LYS A 165 17.05 -9.19 31.59
C LYS A 165 18.29 -8.32 31.63
N ASN A 166 18.51 -7.48 30.63
CA ASN A 166 19.66 -6.58 30.59
C ASN A 166 19.56 -5.53 31.71
N LYS A 167 18.36 -4.97 31.92
CA LYS A 167 18.11 -4.04 33.04
C LYS A 167 18.38 -4.70 34.40
N GLN A 168 17.88 -5.93 34.62
CA GLN A 168 18.16 -6.68 35.85
C GLN A 168 19.66 -6.94 36.04
N LEU A 169 20.38 -7.32 34.99
CA LEU A 169 21.83 -7.51 35.06
C LEU A 169 22.55 -6.20 35.37
N GLN A 170 22.14 -5.09 34.77
CA GLN A 170 22.72 -3.77 35.04
C GLN A 170 22.49 -3.37 36.50
N GLU A 171 21.28 -3.57 37.04
CA GLU A 171 20.98 -3.33 38.45
C GLU A 171 21.87 -4.18 39.38
N THR A 172 22.03 -5.47 39.09
CA THR A 172 22.91 -6.33 39.91
C THR A 172 24.38 -5.94 39.84
N VAL A 173 24.88 -5.51 38.67
CA VAL A 173 26.25 -4.98 38.53
C VAL A 173 26.41 -3.73 39.38
N THR A 174 25.47 -2.77 39.32
CA THR A 174 25.57 -1.54 40.13
C THR A 174 25.55 -1.81 41.64
N ASP A 175 24.72 -2.76 42.10
CA ASP A 175 24.68 -3.17 43.50
C ASP A 175 26.00 -3.82 43.94
N LEU A 176 26.58 -4.68 43.11
CA LEU A 176 27.87 -5.31 43.37
C LEU A 176 29.02 -4.28 43.35
N GLU A 177 29.02 -3.34 42.42
CA GLU A 177 30.00 -2.24 42.38
C GLU A 177 29.94 -1.38 43.64
N LYS A 178 28.72 -1.07 44.11
CA LYS A 178 28.52 -0.34 45.38
C LYS A 178 29.05 -1.13 46.57
N LYS A 179 28.68 -2.40 46.72
CA LYS A 179 29.16 -3.28 47.81
C LYS A 179 30.68 -3.45 47.79
N LEU A 180 31.27 -3.54 46.59
CA LEU A 180 32.72 -3.61 46.42
C LEU A 180 33.39 -2.30 46.85
N GLY A 181 32.81 -1.16 46.48
CA GLY A 181 33.25 0.17 46.92
C GLY A 181 33.24 0.29 48.44
N GLU A 182 32.13 -0.07 49.08
CA GLU A 182 31.98 -0.08 50.55
C GLU A 182 33.04 -0.98 51.21
N THR A 183 33.19 -2.22 50.72
CA THR A 183 34.20 -3.16 51.25
C THR A 183 35.62 -2.60 51.11
N ARG A 184 35.96 -1.99 49.97
CA ARG A 184 37.26 -1.34 49.76
C ARG A 184 37.51 -0.20 50.74
N THR A 185 36.51 0.63 51.02
CA THR A 185 36.65 1.71 52.01
C THR A 185 36.87 1.17 53.42
N GLN A 186 36.13 0.13 53.82
CA GLN A 186 36.31 -0.55 55.10
C GLN A 186 37.70 -1.19 55.24
N CYS A 187 38.22 -1.81 54.18
CA CYS A 187 39.57 -2.36 54.18
C CYS A 187 40.63 -1.28 54.40
N ARG A 188 40.53 -0.13 53.69
CA ARG A 188 41.44 1.00 53.86
C ARG A 188 41.40 1.57 55.27
N GLU A 189 40.22 1.67 55.87
CA GLU A 189 40.07 2.12 57.25
C GLU A 189 40.77 1.18 58.23
N LYS A 190 40.58 -0.14 58.09
CA LYS A 190 41.27 -1.15 58.91
C LYS A 190 42.79 -1.11 58.72
N GLU A 191 43.27 -0.91 57.51
CA GLU A 191 44.70 -0.73 57.23
C GLU A 191 45.26 0.50 57.95
N LEU A 192 44.55 1.63 57.91
CA LEU A 192 44.93 2.84 58.63
C LEU A 192 44.97 2.61 60.15
N GLN A 193 43.95 1.94 60.71
CA GLN A 193 43.91 1.57 62.12
C GLN A 193 45.11 0.70 62.50
N LEU A 194 45.46 -0.29 61.68
CA LEU A 194 46.59 -1.18 61.91
C LEU A 194 47.93 -0.43 61.85
N VAL A 195 48.09 0.53 60.94
CA VAL A 195 49.28 1.40 60.89
C VAL A 195 49.39 2.26 62.15
N CYS A 196 48.29 2.87 62.59
CA CYS A 196 48.25 3.65 63.82
C CYS A 196 48.60 2.80 65.05
N GLN A 197 48.11 1.56 65.13
CA GLN A 197 48.45 0.63 66.21
C GLN A 197 49.93 0.26 66.19
N LYS A 198 50.50 -0.09 65.02
CA LYS A 198 51.94 -0.38 64.88
C LYS A 198 52.82 0.80 65.32
N LYS A 199 52.40 2.03 65.05
CA LYS A 199 53.12 3.22 65.51
C LYS A 199 53.08 3.33 67.05
N LYS A 200 51.90 3.18 67.65
CA LYS A 200 51.73 3.18 69.11
C LYS A 200 52.57 2.08 69.77
N GLU A 201 52.60 0.89 69.20
CA GLU A 201 53.43 -0.22 69.69
C GLU A 201 54.92 0.14 69.67
N LYS A 202 55.41 0.71 68.56
CA LYS A 202 56.80 1.20 68.48
C LYS A 202 57.10 2.27 69.54
N ASP A 203 56.20 3.24 69.72
CA ASP A 203 56.36 4.32 70.71
C ASP A 203 56.35 3.76 72.15
N LEU A 204 55.54 2.73 72.43
CA LEU A 204 55.54 2.04 73.71
C LEU A 204 56.83 1.25 73.93
N VAL A 205 57.31 0.53 72.91
CA VAL A 205 58.58 -0.22 72.98
C VAL A 205 59.76 0.72 73.27
N THR A 206 59.85 1.85 72.57
CA THR A 206 60.92 2.84 72.83
C THR A 206 60.81 3.44 74.23
N THR A 207 59.59 3.69 74.72
CA THR A 207 59.36 4.16 76.10
C THR A 207 59.80 3.12 77.12
N VAL A 208 59.43 1.85 76.94
CA VAL A 208 59.83 0.74 77.81
C VAL A 208 61.35 0.58 77.83
N GLN A 209 62.01 0.59 76.66
CA GLN A 209 63.47 0.53 76.56
C GLN A 209 64.14 1.70 77.29
N SER A 210 63.62 2.93 77.14
CA SER A 210 64.15 4.10 77.86
C SER A 210 63.97 3.98 79.37
N LEU A 211 62.82 3.47 79.84
CA LEU A 211 62.60 3.22 81.26
C LEU A 211 63.52 2.11 81.79
N GLN A 212 63.70 1.03 81.04
CA GLN A 212 64.64 -0.05 81.37
C GLN A 212 66.06 0.48 81.52
N GLN A 213 66.55 1.28 80.56
CA GLN A 213 67.87 1.92 80.62
C GLN A 213 68.02 2.87 81.82
N LYS A 214 66.96 3.64 82.16
CA LYS A 214 66.97 4.50 83.35
C LYS A 214 67.06 3.69 84.64
N VAL A 215 66.30 2.58 84.73
CA VAL A 215 66.34 1.68 85.89
C VAL A 215 67.71 1.02 86.00
N GLU A 216 68.26 0.50 84.91
CA GLU A 216 69.60 -0.09 84.88
C GLU A 216 70.66 0.92 85.34
N LYS A 217 70.64 2.14 84.80
CA LYS A 217 71.54 3.22 85.23
C LYS A 217 71.37 3.55 86.72
N CYS A 218 70.15 3.62 87.24
CA CYS A 218 69.90 3.84 88.67
C CYS A 218 70.40 2.69 89.55
N LEU A 219 70.45 1.46 89.03
CA LEU A 219 70.97 0.29 89.74
C LEU A 219 72.50 0.19 89.64
N GLU A 220 73.10 0.58 88.50
CA GLU A 220 74.55 0.71 88.29
C GLU A 220 75.17 1.83 89.12
N ASP A 221 74.45 2.94 89.32
CA ASP A 221 74.80 4.05 90.23
C ASP A 221 74.70 3.65 91.72
N GLY A 222 74.93 2.36 92.04
CA GLY A 222 74.85 1.75 93.36
C GLY A 222 75.37 2.68 94.45
N ILE A 223 74.44 3.20 95.27
CA ILE A 223 74.66 3.99 96.48
C ILE A 223 75.90 4.90 96.39
N ARG A 224 75.78 6.02 95.66
CA ARG A 224 76.24 7.33 96.16
C ARG A 224 75.37 8.42 95.53
N LEU A 225 74.38 8.91 96.27
CA LEU A 225 73.93 10.29 96.10
C LEU A 225 75.20 11.16 96.12
N PRO A 226 75.56 11.85 95.03
CA PRO A 226 76.65 12.80 95.08
C PRO A 226 76.21 13.84 96.09
N MET A 227 76.94 13.97 97.19
CA MET A 227 76.83 15.14 98.03
C MET A 227 77.45 16.28 97.20
N LEU A 228 76.63 16.85 96.33
CA LEU A 228 77.04 17.70 95.24
C LEU A 228 77.28 19.10 95.82
N ASP A 229 78.50 19.61 95.66
CA ASP A 229 78.86 20.95 96.11
C ASP A 229 78.01 21.97 95.33
N THR A 230 77.14 22.67 96.06
CA THR A 230 76.25 23.72 95.53
C THR A 230 76.95 24.74 94.65
N LYS A 231 78.25 25.01 94.87
CA LYS A 231 79.03 25.96 94.06
C LYS A 231 79.46 25.39 92.70
N GLN A 232 79.85 24.11 92.63
CA GLN A 232 80.11 23.45 91.36
C GLN A 232 78.85 23.37 90.52
N LEU A 233 77.73 22.97 91.12
CA LEU A 233 76.41 22.96 90.48
C LEU A 233 76.00 24.32 89.93
N GLN A 234 76.32 25.41 90.64
CA GLN A 234 75.98 26.76 90.21
C GLN A 234 76.81 27.14 88.98
N SER A 235 78.13 26.88 89.00
CA SER A 235 79.01 27.16 87.87
C SER A 235 78.70 26.31 86.63
N GLU A 236 78.37 25.03 86.83
CA GLU A 236 77.91 24.16 85.75
C GLU A 236 76.54 24.60 85.23
N ASN A 237 75.61 25.02 86.10
CA ASN A 237 74.34 25.59 85.67
C ASN A 237 74.53 26.86 84.86
N GLU A 238 75.43 27.78 85.23
CA GLU A 238 75.69 28.97 84.43
C GLU A 238 76.32 28.64 83.08
N CYS A 239 77.30 27.73 83.04
CA CYS A 239 77.91 27.24 81.80
C CYS A 239 76.87 26.54 80.90
N LEU A 240 76.01 25.71 81.46
CA LEU A 240 74.93 25.03 80.75
C LEU A 240 73.86 26.02 80.28
N LYS A 241 73.55 27.05 81.08
CA LYS A 241 72.61 28.11 80.72
C LYS A 241 73.12 28.90 79.53
N GLU A 242 74.41 29.23 79.50
CA GLU A 242 75.03 29.92 78.37
C GLU A 242 75.08 29.03 77.11
N LYS A 243 75.46 27.75 77.24
CA LYS A 243 75.42 26.78 76.14
C LYS A 243 74.00 26.57 75.62
N ASN A 244 73.01 26.50 76.50
CA ASN A 244 71.59 26.39 76.16
C ASN A 244 71.10 27.65 75.45
N GLU A 245 71.54 28.84 75.87
CA GLU A 245 71.20 30.08 75.17
C GLU A 245 71.80 30.13 73.75
N ARG A 246 73.07 29.70 73.59
CA ARG A 246 73.71 29.59 72.27
C ARG A 246 73.02 28.55 71.39
N ALA A 247 72.70 27.37 71.93
CA ALA A 247 71.98 26.31 71.22
C ALA A 247 70.55 26.74 70.85
N ARG A 248 69.85 27.45 71.74
CA ARG A 248 68.54 28.05 71.46
C ARG A 248 68.62 29.03 70.32
N LYS A 249 69.60 29.95 70.31
CA LYS A 249 69.80 30.91 69.21
C LYS A 249 69.98 30.19 67.87
N VAL A 250 70.86 29.19 67.80
CA VAL A 250 71.06 28.38 66.57
C VAL A 250 69.80 27.63 66.15
N SER A 251 69.08 27.03 67.11
CA SER A 251 67.81 26.34 66.85
C SER A 251 66.73 27.29 66.35
N THR A 252 66.63 28.51 66.90
CA THR A 252 65.72 29.54 66.39
C THR A 252 66.06 29.98 64.97
N TYR A 253 67.34 30.19 64.64
CA TYR A 253 67.73 30.54 63.26
C TYR A 253 67.42 29.39 62.29
N SER A 254 67.75 28.15 62.64
CA SER A 254 67.42 26.98 61.81
C SER A 254 65.90 26.81 61.63
N CYS A 255 65.13 26.99 62.70
CA CYS A 255 63.67 26.95 62.67
C CYS A 255 63.11 28.08 61.79
N PHE A 256 63.66 29.29 61.90
CA PHE A 256 63.26 30.44 61.08
C PHE A 256 63.43 30.18 59.58
N TYR A 257 64.60 29.69 59.14
CA TYR A 257 64.82 29.34 57.73
C TYR A 257 63.91 28.20 57.25
N SER A 258 63.63 27.22 58.11
CA SER A 258 62.71 26.13 57.78
C SER A 258 61.26 26.62 57.65
N ILE A 259 60.81 27.52 58.53
CA ILE A 259 59.48 28.15 58.46
C ILE A 259 59.38 28.99 57.19
N GLN A 260 60.37 29.84 56.89
CA GLN A 260 60.38 30.67 55.69
C GLN A 260 60.33 29.82 54.41
N SER A 261 61.08 28.73 54.33
CA SER A 261 61.03 27.79 53.20
C SER A 261 59.67 27.08 53.06
N MET A 262 59.02 26.74 54.18
CA MET A 262 57.67 26.16 54.15
C MET A 262 56.62 27.18 53.73
N GLU A 263 56.75 28.44 54.15
CA GLU A 263 55.86 29.53 53.75
C GLU A 263 55.95 29.79 52.24
N GLU A 264 57.16 29.82 51.67
CA GLU A 264 57.37 29.96 50.22
C GLU A 264 56.71 28.81 49.43
N LYS A 265 56.92 27.55 49.85
CA LYS A 265 56.29 26.38 49.24
C LYS A 265 54.77 26.41 49.34
N LEU A 266 54.25 26.86 50.47
CA LEU A 266 52.82 27.01 50.69
C LEU A 266 52.23 28.11 49.81
N LEU A 267 52.94 29.23 49.61
CA LEU A 267 52.52 30.30 48.71
C LEU A 267 52.53 29.82 47.25
N GLN A 268 53.56 29.08 46.85
CA GLN A 268 53.63 28.46 45.53
C GLN A 268 52.51 27.43 45.32
N GLY A 269 52.21 26.61 46.32
CA GLY A 269 51.10 25.65 46.31
C GLY A 269 49.72 26.32 46.23
N LYS A 270 49.54 27.48 46.89
CA LYS A 270 48.31 28.28 46.77
C LYS A 270 48.13 28.82 45.36
N LEU A 271 49.20 29.30 44.73
CA LEU A 271 49.16 29.82 43.37
C LEU A 271 48.80 28.73 42.35
N THR A 272 49.38 27.53 42.48
CA THR A 272 49.05 26.39 41.61
C THR A 272 47.63 25.89 41.84
N MET A 273 47.19 25.81 43.10
CA MET A 273 45.82 25.46 43.44
C MET A 273 44.83 26.45 42.83
N GLN A 274 45.06 27.75 42.97
CA GLN A 274 44.22 28.79 42.38
C GLN A 274 44.13 28.66 40.86
N LYS A 275 45.25 28.36 40.18
CA LYS A 275 45.25 28.10 38.73
C LYS A 275 44.37 26.89 38.36
N MET A 276 44.51 25.77 39.07
CA MET A 276 43.71 24.57 38.85
C MET A 276 42.23 24.80 39.13
N THR A 277 41.89 25.59 40.15
CA THR A 277 40.51 25.98 40.45
C THR A 277 39.91 26.78 39.30
N ASN A 278 40.61 27.80 38.80
CA ASN A 278 40.16 28.60 37.66
C ASN A 278 39.95 27.74 36.39
N GLU A 279 40.88 26.84 36.07
CA GLU A 279 40.75 25.91 34.93
C GLU A 279 39.54 24.95 35.11
N THR A 280 39.24 24.55 36.34
CA THR A 280 38.09 23.71 36.66
C THR A 280 36.78 24.48 36.50
N GLU A 281 36.73 25.74 36.95
CA GLU A 281 35.58 26.64 36.77
C GLU A 281 35.32 26.97 35.29
N GLU A 282 36.37 27.08 34.47
CA GLU A 282 36.23 27.22 33.01
C GLU A 282 35.64 25.97 32.37
N LYS A 283 36.14 24.78 32.75
CA LYS A 283 35.58 23.50 32.27
C LYS A 283 34.12 23.31 32.69
N GLU A 284 33.79 23.68 33.91
CA GLU A 284 32.41 23.63 34.41
C GLU A 284 31.49 24.54 33.59
N ARG A 285 31.92 25.77 33.28
CA ARG A 285 31.19 26.67 32.38
C ARG A 285 30.97 26.07 30.98
N HIS A 286 31.98 25.41 30.43
CA HIS A 286 31.84 24.72 29.14
C HIS A 286 30.86 23.54 29.20
N ILE A 287 30.89 22.74 30.28
CA ILE A 287 29.94 21.65 30.49
C ILE A 287 28.51 22.19 30.59
N GLN A 288 28.31 23.28 31.34
CA GLN A 288 27.00 23.94 31.44
C GLN A 288 26.49 24.45 30.09
N GLN A 289 27.36 25.04 29.26
CA GLN A 289 27.02 25.43 27.90
C GLN A 289 26.64 24.23 27.02
N LEU A 290 27.41 23.14 27.08
CA LEU A 290 27.11 21.91 26.33
C LEU A 290 25.78 21.29 26.76
N ASN A 291 25.51 21.23 28.07
CA ASN A 291 24.23 20.73 28.60
C ASN A 291 23.05 21.58 28.12
N LYS A 292 23.21 22.92 28.08
CA LYS A 292 22.17 23.81 27.53
C LYS A 292 21.90 23.52 26.06
N THR A 293 22.95 23.37 25.25
CA THR A 293 22.83 23.01 23.82
C THR A 293 22.22 21.63 23.63
N LEU A 294 22.54 20.66 24.50
CA LEU A 294 21.96 19.32 24.47
C LEU A 294 20.46 19.34 24.77
N LEU A 295 20.04 20.10 25.79
CA LEU A 295 18.62 20.29 26.12
C LEU A 295 17.87 20.97 24.99
N GLU A 296 18.47 21.98 24.35
CA GLU A 296 17.87 22.65 23.20
C GLU A 296 17.76 21.70 21.98
N ASN A 297 18.78 20.87 21.72
CA ASN A 297 18.72 19.83 20.70
C ASN A 297 17.66 18.77 21.02
N GLN A 298 17.50 18.39 22.28
CA GLN A 298 16.44 17.47 22.70
C GLN A 298 15.06 18.09 22.44
N ARG A 299 14.85 19.36 22.81
CA ARG A 299 13.60 20.08 22.50
C ARG A 299 13.33 20.13 21.00
N LEU A 300 14.35 20.46 20.19
CA LEU A 300 14.23 20.47 18.73
C LEU A 300 13.97 19.07 18.16
N MET A 301 14.50 18.01 18.77
CA MET A 301 14.23 16.63 18.38
C MET A 301 12.77 16.26 18.67
N GLU A 302 12.25 16.65 19.85
CA GLU A 302 10.86 16.45 20.24
C GLU A 302 9.90 17.26 19.34
N GLU A 303 10.22 18.51 19.04
CA GLU A 303 9.49 19.34 18.07
C GLU A 303 9.52 18.72 16.66
N ASN A 304 10.68 18.21 16.21
CA ASN A 304 10.78 17.50 14.93
C ASN A 304 10.00 16.19 14.92
N ALA A 305 9.99 15.44 16.01
CA ALA A 305 9.21 14.22 16.16
C ALA A 305 7.72 14.53 16.11
N PHE A 306 7.28 15.58 16.82
CA PHE A 306 5.91 16.07 16.79
C PHE A 306 5.50 16.55 15.38
N LEU A 307 6.36 17.32 14.69
CA LEU A 307 6.10 17.73 13.31
C LEU A 307 6.06 16.55 12.35
N ARG A 308 6.93 15.54 12.51
CA ARG A 308 6.89 14.30 11.72
C ARG A 308 5.63 13.50 12.00
N GLU A 309 5.18 13.43 13.25
CA GLU A 309 3.93 12.78 13.61
C GLU A 309 2.74 13.53 13.01
N GLN A 310 2.75 14.86 13.06
CA GLN A 310 1.73 15.70 12.45
C GLN A 310 1.73 15.55 10.91
N ILE A 311 2.90 15.46 10.27
CA ILE A 311 3.04 15.14 8.84
C ILE A 311 2.51 13.73 8.58
N CYS A 312 2.88 12.72 9.36
CA CYS A 312 2.37 11.35 9.23
C CYS A 312 0.85 11.27 9.45
N GLN A 313 0.27 12.06 10.35
CA GLN A 313 -1.18 12.17 10.54
C GLN A 313 -1.84 12.93 9.38
N MET A 314 -1.17 13.95 8.83
CA MET A 314 -1.59 14.66 7.63
C MET A 314 -1.45 13.80 6.36
N GLU A 315 -0.50 12.86 6.35
CA GLU A 315 -0.26 11.85 5.31
C GLU A 315 -1.15 10.62 5.49
N GLN A 316 -1.54 10.24 6.71
CA GLN A 316 -2.56 9.22 6.96
C GLN A 316 -3.97 9.76 6.64
N SER A 317 -4.23 11.05 6.87
CA SER A 317 -5.40 11.76 6.31
C SER A 317 -5.23 12.13 4.82
N ARG A 318 -4.06 11.86 4.24
CA ARG A 318 -3.82 11.73 2.80
C ARG A 318 -3.50 10.27 2.48
N GLN A 319 -4.45 9.37 2.74
CA GLN A 319 -4.57 8.12 1.95
C GLN A 319 -4.19 8.40 0.48
N PRO A 320 -3.66 7.39 -0.26
CA PRO A 320 -3.45 7.52 -1.70
C PRO A 320 -4.70 8.18 -2.28
N VAL A 321 -4.51 9.29 -2.99
CA VAL A 321 -5.57 10.14 -3.55
C VAL A 321 -6.36 9.32 -4.56
N SER A 322 -7.24 8.48 -4.02
CA SER A 322 -8.26 7.66 -4.66
C SER A 322 -9.58 7.79 -3.90
N GLU A 323 -9.61 8.49 -2.75
CA GLU A 323 -10.80 8.68 -1.92
C GLU A 323 -11.10 10.15 -1.56
N LYS A 324 -10.34 11.14 -2.07
CA LYS A 324 -10.74 12.55 -1.97
C LYS A 324 -11.63 12.96 -3.13
N MET A 325 -12.90 12.55 -3.04
CA MET A 325 -14.11 13.40 -3.18
C MET A 325 -15.31 12.52 -3.55
N PRO A 326 -15.97 11.86 -2.56
CA PRO A 326 -17.21 11.13 -2.83
C PRO A 326 -18.27 12.00 -3.52
N VAL A 327 -18.28 13.32 -3.25
CA VAL A 327 -19.19 14.28 -3.91
C VAL A 327 -18.86 14.50 -5.39
N ALA A 328 -17.57 14.53 -5.77
CA ALA A 328 -17.18 14.66 -7.18
C ALA A 328 -17.47 13.36 -7.95
N ASP A 329 -17.15 12.22 -7.37
CA ASP A 329 -17.47 10.91 -7.96
C ASP A 329 -18.99 10.70 -8.07
N GLN A 330 -19.75 11.15 -7.08
CA GLN A 330 -21.21 11.13 -7.13
C GLN A 330 -21.75 12.07 -8.22
N LEU A 331 -21.18 13.27 -8.36
CA LEU A 331 -21.53 14.20 -9.44
C LEU A 331 -21.25 13.59 -10.82
N PHE A 332 -20.09 12.96 -11.02
CA PHE A 332 -19.75 12.33 -12.30
C PHE A 332 -20.65 11.13 -12.62
N LYS A 333 -21.01 10.32 -11.60
CA LYS A 333 -21.99 9.23 -11.77
C LYS A 333 -23.35 9.78 -12.18
N GLU A 334 -23.87 10.78 -11.48
CA GLU A 334 -25.16 11.40 -11.78
C GLU A 334 -25.18 12.08 -13.16
N MET A 335 -24.12 12.80 -13.52
CA MET A 335 -23.97 13.40 -14.86
C MET A 335 -23.93 12.32 -15.96
N SER A 336 -23.26 11.20 -15.70
CA SER A 336 -23.18 10.08 -16.66
C SER A 336 -24.54 9.42 -16.88
N HIS A 337 -25.33 9.24 -15.82
CA HIS A 337 -26.70 8.74 -15.93
C HIS A 337 -27.59 9.69 -16.74
N CYS A 338 -27.57 10.99 -16.43
CA CYS A 338 -28.36 11.98 -17.17
C CYS A 338 -27.97 12.01 -18.66
N LEU A 339 -26.67 11.93 -18.97
CA LEU A 339 -26.20 11.87 -20.37
C LEU A 339 -26.68 10.62 -21.09
N PHE A 340 -26.67 9.46 -20.40
CA PHE A 340 -27.14 8.20 -20.97
C PHE A 340 -28.63 8.25 -21.28
N ASP A 341 -29.43 8.77 -20.34
CA ASP A 341 -30.87 8.92 -20.51
C ASP A 341 -31.22 9.92 -21.61
N LEU A 342 -30.49 11.04 -21.70
CA LEU A 342 -30.68 12.01 -22.78
C LEU A 342 -30.35 11.40 -24.15
N LYS A 343 -29.25 10.64 -24.26
CA LYS A 343 -28.90 9.91 -25.49
C LYS A 343 -29.94 8.87 -25.87
N ALA A 344 -30.52 8.20 -24.88
CA ALA A 344 -31.59 7.25 -25.06
C ALA A 344 -32.86 7.92 -25.63
N LEU A 345 -33.27 9.06 -25.06
CA LEU A 345 -34.39 9.86 -25.57
C LEU A 345 -34.12 10.41 -26.97
N CYS A 346 -32.92 10.92 -27.25
CA CYS A 346 -32.54 11.35 -28.60
C CYS A 346 -32.62 10.20 -29.60
N SER A 347 -32.20 8.99 -29.22
CA SER A 347 -32.33 7.80 -30.07
C SER A 347 -33.78 7.47 -30.36
N ILE A 348 -34.66 7.57 -29.36
CA ILE A 348 -36.12 7.35 -29.51
C ILE A 348 -36.73 8.38 -30.45
N LEU A 349 -36.46 9.66 -30.24
CA LEU A 349 -36.94 10.74 -31.11
C LEU A 349 -36.46 10.57 -32.55
N THR A 350 -35.20 10.17 -32.73
CA THR A 350 -34.63 9.89 -34.06
C THR A 350 -35.30 8.69 -34.73
N GLN A 351 -35.57 7.62 -33.99
CA GLN A 351 -36.30 6.45 -34.49
C GLN A 351 -37.70 6.84 -34.95
N ARG A 352 -38.43 7.61 -34.13
CA ARG A 352 -39.77 8.09 -34.42
C ARG A 352 -39.81 9.00 -35.65
N ALA A 353 -38.87 9.95 -35.76
CA ALA A 353 -38.77 10.85 -36.91
C ALA A 353 -38.47 10.10 -38.24
N GLN A 354 -37.84 8.92 -38.16
CA GLN A 354 -37.61 8.03 -39.31
C GLN A 354 -38.79 7.07 -39.57
N GLY A 355 -39.90 7.19 -38.85
CA GLY A 355 -41.07 6.32 -38.97
C GLY A 355 -40.86 4.91 -38.40
N LYS A 356 -39.88 4.71 -37.52
CA LYS A 356 -39.59 3.42 -36.88
C LYS A 356 -40.18 3.37 -35.48
N GLU A 357 -40.60 2.18 -35.05
CA GLU A 357 -41.05 1.97 -33.67
C GLU A 357 -39.90 2.19 -32.67
N PRO A 358 -40.11 3.06 -31.66
CA PRO A 358 -39.12 3.29 -30.62
C PRO A 358 -39.03 2.09 -29.68
N ASN A 359 -37.85 1.90 -29.08
CA ASN A 359 -37.67 0.85 -28.09
C ASN A 359 -38.45 1.18 -26.80
N LEU A 360 -39.56 0.49 -26.54
CA LEU A 360 -40.40 0.70 -25.35
C LEU A 360 -39.64 0.52 -24.02
N SER A 361 -38.69 -0.43 -23.94
CA SER A 361 -37.92 -0.63 -22.69
C SER A 361 -37.04 0.56 -22.36
N LEU A 362 -36.60 1.29 -23.37
CA LEU A 362 -35.79 2.50 -23.25
C LEU A 362 -36.69 3.72 -22.98
N LEU A 363 -37.86 3.78 -23.62
CA LEU A 363 -38.87 4.82 -23.42
C LEU A 363 -39.45 4.78 -22.00
N LEU A 364 -39.62 3.60 -21.43
CA LEU A 364 -40.12 3.39 -20.06
C LEU A 364 -39.00 3.41 -19.01
N GLY A 365 -37.74 3.64 -19.40
CA GLY A 365 -36.62 3.80 -18.46
C GLY A 365 -36.25 2.55 -17.64
N ILE A 366 -36.59 1.34 -18.11
CA ILE A 366 -36.53 0.11 -17.30
C ILE A 366 -35.10 -0.48 -17.16
N ARG A 367 -34.04 0.28 -17.51
CA ARG A 367 -32.66 -0.21 -17.45
C ARG A 367 -31.96 0.26 -16.17
N SER A 368 -32.11 -0.55 -15.12
CA SER A 368 -31.28 -0.57 -13.90
C SER A 368 -31.13 0.76 -13.15
N MET A 369 -32.21 1.15 -12.48
CA MET A 369 -32.18 2.09 -11.34
C MET A 369 -31.33 1.49 -10.20
N SER A 370 -30.05 1.84 -10.13
CA SER A 370 -29.25 1.60 -8.92
C SER A 370 -29.44 2.80 -8.00
N CYS A 371 -30.51 2.76 -7.22
CA CYS A 371 -30.80 3.75 -6.20
C CYS A 371 -29.92 3.45 -4.98
N SER A 372 -28.79 4.15 -4.86
CA SER A 372 -28.13 4.30 -3.56
C SER A 372 -28.80 5.47 -2.87
N ALA A 373 -29.97 5.19 -2.30
CA ALA A 373 -30.53 5.97 -1.21
C ALA A 373 -29.84 5.50 0.07
N GLU A 374 -28.56 5.81 0.21
CA GLU A 374 -27.90 5.74 1.50
C GLU A 374 -27.85 7.16 2.03
N GLU A 375 -28.74 7.42 2.99
CA GLU A 375 -28.61 8.45 3.99
C GLU A 375 -27.16 8.44 4.47
N ASN A 376 -26.41 9.51 4.22
CA ASN A 376 -25.15 9.69 4.90
C ASN A 376 -25.00 11.13 5.36
N GLU A 377 -24.95 11.21 6.67
CA GLU A 377 -24.81 12.39 7.50
C GLU A 377 -23.59 13.23 7.07
N ASN A 378 -23.91 14.43 6.62
CA ASN A 378 -23.22 15.70 6.85
C ASN A 378 -21.76 15.65 7.31
N TYR A 379 -20.80 15.96 6.43
CA TYR A 379 -19.50 16.55 6.79
C TYR A 379 -19.04 17.58 5.73
N HIS A 380 -18.41 18.65 6.20
CA HIS A 380 -18.49 20.00 5.63
C HIS A 380 -17.68 20.33 4.36
N SER A 381 -18.23 21.35 3.68
CA SER A 381 -17.67 22.30 2.69
C SER A 381 -17.22 21.79 1.32
N THR A 382 -18.19 21.68 0.40
CA THR A 382 -18.00 21.88 -1.06
C THR A 382 -19.20 22.63 -1.66
N GLU A 383 -19.49 23.84 -1.18
CA GLU A 383 -20.69 24.62 -1.53
C GLU A 383 -20.95 24.74 -3.06
N THR A 384 -19.89 24.83 -3.87
CA THR A 384 -19.98 24.88 -5.33
C THR A 384 -20.39 23.55 -5.96
N LEU A 385 -19.91 22.42 -5.42
CA LEU A 385 -20.23 21.09 -5.95
C LEU A 385 -21.60 20.62 -5.50
N THR A 386 -22.03 20.96 -4.28
CA THR A 386 -23.39 20.71 -3.82
C THR A 386 -24.41 21.45 -4.71
N LYS A 387 -24.14 22.72 -5.09
CA LYS A 387 -24.96 23.48 -6.06
C LYS A 387 -24.96 22.84 -7.45
N LYS A 388 -23.85 22.25 -7.90
CA LYS A 388 -23.79 21.53 -9.18
C LYS A 388 -24.56 20.21 -9.11
N LEU A 389 -24.49 19.49 -8.00
CA LEU A 389 -25.22 18.25 -7.78
C LEU A 389 -26.74 18.49 -7.76
N SER A 390 -27.20 19.55 -7.09
CA SER A 390 -28.61 19.95 -7.14
C SER A 390 -29.07 20.32 -8.56
N GLY A 391 -28.19 20.95 -9.36
CA GLY A 391 -28.45 21.21 -10.77
C GLY A 391 -28.59 19.93 -11.61
N VAL A 392 -27.79 18.90 -11.33
CA VAL A 392 -27.90 17.59 -12.00
C VAL A 392 -29.16 16.85 -11.55
N CYS A 393 -29.55 16.94 -10.29
CA CYS A 393 -30.84 16.40 -9.82
C CYS A 393 -32.03 17.08 -10.52
N GLN A 394 -31.96 18.39 -10.78
CA GLN A 394 -32.99 19.08 -11.54
C GLN A 394 -33.01 18.62 -13.01
N LEU A 395 -31.85 18.50 -13.65
CA LEU A 395 -31.74 17.98 -15.02
C LEU A 395 -32.37 16.58 -15.15
N ARG A 396 -32.17 15.71 -14.15
CA ARG A 396 -32.80 14.38 -14.13
C ARG A 396 -34.33 14.46 -14.11
N LYS A 397 -34.91 15.37 -13.32
CA LYS A 397 -36.37 15.61 -13.30
C LYS A 397 -36.87 16.10 -14.66
N ASP A 398 -36.15 17.04 -15.28
CA ASP A 398 -36.52 17.58 -16.59
C ASP A 398 -36.45 16.47 -17.68
N ILE A 399 -35.49 15.55 -17.58
CA ILE A 399 -35.38 14.37 -18.46
C ILE A 399 -36.55 13.40 -18.24
N ASP A 400 -36.94 13.16 -16.99
CA ASP A 400 -38.07 12.30 -16.64
C ASP A 400 -39.39 12.91 -17.12
N GLU A 401 -39.58 14.21 -16.99
CA GLU A 401 -40.74 14.95 -17.52
C GLU A 401 -40.78 14.88 -19.06
N LEU A 402 -39.64 15.09 -19.72
CA LEU A 402 -39.54 14.92 -21.17
C LEU A 402 -39.87 13.49 -21.61
N ARG A 403 -39.41 12.48 -20.85
CA ARG A 403 -39.73 11.08 -21.11
C ARG A 403 -41.23 10.81 -20.98
N THR A 404 -41.89 11.39 -19.98
CA THR A 404 -43.35 11.32 -19.82
C THR A 404 -44.05 11.97 -21.02
N ILE A 405 -43.69 13.19 -21.40
CA ILE A 405 -44.29 13.89 -22.55
C ILE A 405 -44.13 13.08 -23.85
N ILE A 406 -42.93 12.52 -24.10
CA ILE A 406 -42.67 11.68 -25.28
C ILE A 406 -43.51 10.41 -25.24
N SER A 407 -43.64 9.79 -24.05
CA SER A 407 -44.44 8.57 -23.84
C SER A 407 -45.92 8.82 -24.05
N ASP A 408 -46.47 9.90 -23.46
CA ASP A 408 -47.86 10.30 -23.61
C ASP A 408 -48.17 10.63 -25.07
N ARG A 409 -47.27 11.36 -25.75
CA ARG A 409 -47.45 11.66 -27.15
C ARG A 409 -47.33 10.42 -28.03
N TYR A 410 -46.52 9.44 -27.65
CA TYR A 410 -46.44 8.17 -28.35
C TYR A 410 -47.71 7.33 -28.13
N ALA A 411 -48.24 7.30 -26.91
CA ALA A 411 -49.51 6.64 -26.60
C ALA A 411 -50.70 7.28 -27.34
N GLN A 412 -50.75 8.62 -27.42
CA GLN A 412 -51.74 9.36 -28.21
C GLN A 412 -51.63 9.01 -29.69
N ASP A 413 -50.45 9.11 -30.30
CA ASP A 413 -50.27 8.79 -31.72
C ASP A 413 -50.60 7.31 -32.03
N MET A 414 -50.32 6.38 -31.10
CA MET A 414 -50.74 4.98 -31.25
C MET A 414 -52.25 4.80 -31.09
N GLY A 415 -52.89 5.55 -30.19
CA GLY A 415 -54.34 5.57 -30.01
C GLY A 415 -55.10 6.20 -31.18
N ASP A 416 -54.59 7.29 -31.75
CA ASP A 416 -55.16 8.00 -32.90
C ASP A 416 -55.02 7.20 -34.20
N ASN A 417 -54.01 6.33 -34.31
CA ASN A 417 -53.84 5.38 -35.42
C ASN A 417 -54.67 4.09 -35.25
N CYS A 418 -55.29 3.86 -34.08
CA CYS A 418 -56.32 2.83 -33.92
C CYS A 418 -57.66 3.35 -34.43
N ILE A 419 -57.83 3.34 -35.75
CA ILE A 419 -59.16 3.44 -36.35
C ILE A 419 -59.93 2.20 -35.89
N THR A 420 -60.84 2.35 -34.92
CA THR A 420 -61.89 1.38 -34.68
C THR A 420 -62.66 1.20 -35.98
N GLN A 421 -62.46 0.06 -36.64
CA GLN A 421 -63.31 -0.45 -37.71
C GLN A 421 -64.58 -1.07 -37.13
#